data_AF-A0A3E0INL9-F1
#
_entry.id   AF-A0A3E0INL9-F1
#
_cell.length_a   1.000
_cell.length_b   1.000
_cell.length_c   1.000
_cell.angle_alpha   90.00
_cell.angle_beta   90.00
_cell.angle_gamma   90.00
#
_symmetry.space_group_name_H-M   'P 1'
#
loop_
_entity.id
_entity.type
_entity.pdbx_description
1 polymer ?
#
loop_
_entity_poly.entity_id
_entity_poly.type
_entity_poly.pdbx_seq_one_letter_code
_entity_poly.pdbx_strand_id
1 'polypeptide(L)'
;MFTKARLFIEQMYGELGKPTHEVQNRLKVIKEEIESTGTYYHTTEELTYGAKMAWRNSNKCIGRLFWERLAINDARHIKEENEFIESINHHLSYATNNGRIKPYITIYAQSEAQGPKIFNHQLIRYAGYEHAGDPSEREITQLAEHLGWRGEGTHFDVLPLIYQLPNHQVKFYEYPKDLIKEVDITHAHYPNVEKLGYKWYAVPIISNMDLKIGGITYPTVPFNGWYMVNEIAVRNFTDTYRYNFLP
;
A
#
# COMPACT_ATOMS: atom_id res chain seq x y z
N MET A 1 -11.20 -8.80 -21.99
CA MET A 1 -10.92 -9.29 -20.62
C MET A 1 -10.44 -10.73 -20.62
N PHE A 2 -11.21 -11.67 -21.16
CA PHE A 2 -10.89 -13.11 -21.17
C PHE A 2 -9.46 -13.46 -21.62
N THR A 3 -8.92 -12.83 -22.66
CA THR A 3 -7.52 -13.06 -23.11
C THR A 3 -6.49 -12.84 -22.00
N LYS A 4 -6.66 -11.79 -21.18
CA LYS A 4 -5.75 -11.49 -20.06
C LYS A 4 -5.91 -12.51 -18.94
N ALA A 5 -7.15 -12.91 -18.65
CA ALA A 5 -7.44 -13.93 -17.65
C ALA A 5 -6.83 -15.27 -18.04
N ARG A 6 -6.98 -15.67 -19.31
CA ARG A 6 -6.40 -16.89 -19.87
C ARG A 6 -4.89 -16.94 -19.70
N LEU A 7 -4.18 -15.88 -20.10
CA LEU A 7 -2.72 -15.79 -19.97
C LEU A 7 -2.28 -15.91 -18.51
N PHE A 8 -2.99 -15.27 -17.58
CA PHE A 8 -2.69 -15.36 -16.15
C PHE A 8 -2.91 -16.77 -15.62
N ILE A 9 -4.04 -17.40 -15.91
CA ILE A 9 -4.37 -18.75 -15.43
C ILE A 9 -3.39 -19.78 -15.99
N GLU A 10 -3.12 -19.75 -17.30
CA GLU A 10 -2.14 -20.65 -17.93
C GLU A 10 -0.74 -20.50 -17.30
N GLN A 11 -0.30 -19.26 -17.05
CA GLN A 11 0.99 -19.01 -16.41
C GLN A 11 1.01 -19.52 -14.96
N MET A 12 0.05 -19.10 -14.13
CA MET A 12 -0.01 -19.49 -12.72
C MET A 12 -0.13 -21.00 -12.55
N TYR A 13 -1.06 -21.63 -13.26
CA TYR A 13 -1.32 -23.06 -13.12
C TYR A 13 -0.16 -23.89 -13.67
N GLY A 14 0.53 -23.40 -14.71
CA GLY A 14 1.77 -23.99 -15.18
C GLY A 14 2.89 -23.92 -14.15
N GLU A 15 3.08 -22.78 -13.49
CA GLU A 15 4.07 -22.62 -12.41
C GLU A 15 3.74 -23.47 -11.17
N LEU A 16 2.45 -23.69 -10.89
CA LEU A 16 1.96 -24.55 -9.79
C LEU A 16 1.86 -26.04 -10.14
N GLY A 17 2.17 -26.43 -11.38
CA GLY A 17 2.09 -27.83 -11.84
C GLY A 17 0.67 -28.41 -11.82
N LYS A 18 -0.36 -27.57 -11.96
CA LYS A 18 -1.76 -28.02 -11.97
C LYS A 18 -2.06 -28.80 -13.26
N PRO A 19 -2.87 -29.87 -13.20
CA PRO A 19 -3.26 -30.64 -14.38
C PRO A 19 -3.99 -29.82 -15.45
N THR A 20 -3.80 -30.17 -16.73
CA THR A 20 -4.44 -29.48 -17.87
C THR A 20 -5.96 -29.41 -17.77
N HIS A 21 -6.62 -30.45 -17.23
CA HIS A 21 -8.08 -30.46 -17.10
C HIS A 21 -8.59 -29.41 -16.10
N GLU A 22 -7.83 -29.11 -15.02
CA GLU A 22 -8.18 -28.05 -14.08
C GLU A 22 -8.07 -26.67 -14.73
N VAL A 23 -7.02 -26.46 -15.53
CA VAL A 23 -6.84 -25.22 -16.32
C VAL A 23 -8.04 -25.00 -17.24
N GLN A 24 -8.40 -26.02 -18.04
CA GLN A 24 -9.52 -25.90 -18.99
C GLN A 24 -10.85 -25.66 -18.28
N ASN A 25 -11.09 -26.34 -17.15
CA ASN A 25 -12.29 -26.14 -16.35
C ASN A 25 -12.36 -24.71 -15.80
N ARG A 26 -11.26 -24.18 -15.24
CA ARG A 26 -11.24 -22.82 -14.71
C ARG A 26 -11.44 -21.77 -15.81
N LEU A 27 -10.82 -21.96 -16.98
CA LEU A 27 -11.02 -21.07 -18.13
C LEU A 27 -12.48 -21.06 -18.62
N LYS A 28 -13.16 -22.21 -18.60
CA LYS A 28 -14.59 -22.30 -18.93
C LYS A 28 -15.43 -21.47 -17.96
N VAL A 29 -15.21 -21.64 -16.66
CA VAL A 29 -15.91 -20.86 -15.62
C VAL A 29 -15.69 -19.36 -15.79
N ILE A 30 -14.43 -18.93 -15.97
CA ILE A 30 -14.11 -17.51 -16.17
C ILE A 30 -14.82 -16.95 -17.42
N LYS A 31 -14.88 -17.73 -18.50
CA LYS A 31 -15.56 -17.31 -19.72
C LYS A 31 -17.05 -17.08 -19.47
N GLU A 32 -17.71 -18.02 -18.79
CA GLU A 32 -19.13 -17.94 -18.43
C GLU A 32 -19.41 -16.76 -17.48
N GLU A 33 -18.55 -16.51 -16.48
CA GLU A 33 -18.65 -15.36 -15.57
C GLU A 33 -18.55 -14.03 -16.33
N ILE A 34 -17.58 -13.91 -17.25
CA ILE A 34 -17.39 -12.70 -18.05
C ILE A 34 -18.58 -12.47 -18.99
N GLU A 35 -19.10 -13.52 -19.63
CA GLU A 35 -20.25 -13.41 -20.53
C GLU A 35 -21.53 -12.99 -19.79
N SER A 36 -21.69 -13.43 -18.53
CA SER A 36 -22.89 -13.16 -17.74
C SER A 36 -22.84 -11.86 -16.92
N THR A 37 -21.66 -11.47 -16.41
CA THR A 37 -21.51 -10.34 -15.48
C THR A 37 -20.62 -9.21 -15.98
N GLY A 38 -19.92 -9.42 -17.10
CA GLY A 38 -18.92 -8.49 -17.63
C GLY A 38 -17.54 -8.59 -16.97
N THR A 39 -17.41 -9.37 -15.89
CA THR A 39 -16.15 -9.58 -15.16
C THR A 39 -16.03 -11.02 -14.62
N TYR A 40 -14.96 -11.34 -13.90
CA TYR A 40 -14.84 -12.58 -13.14
C TYR A 40 -14.20 -12.30 -11.78
N TYR A 41 -14.28 -13.26 -10.86
CA TYR A 41 -13.67 -13.16 -9.54
C TYR A 41 -12.53 -14.14 -9.39
N HIS A 42 -11.41 -13.65 -8.87
CA HIS A 42 -10.28 -14.51 -8.53
C HIS A 42 -10.62 -15.41 -7.34
N THR A 43 -10.14 -16.65 -7.36
CA THR A 43 -10.09 -17.48 -6.14
C THR A 43 -9.07 -16.90 -5.15
N THR A 44 -9.09 -17.34 -3.89
CA THR A 44 -8.07 -16.93 -2.91
C THR A 44 -6.67 -17.38 -3.32
N GLU A 45 -6.52 -18.56 -3.93
CA GLU A 45 -5.23 -19.05 -4.47
C GLU A 45 -4.73 -18.15 -5.60
N GLU A 46 -5.63 -17.77 -6.53
CA GLU A 46 -5.31 -16.89 -7.65
C GLU A 46 -4.95 -15.47 -7.19
N LEU A 47 -5.70 -14.91 -6.22
CA LEU A 47 -5.40 -13.60 -5.67
C LEU A 47 -4.04 -13.59 -4.97
N THR A 48 -3.78 -14.63 -4.17
CA THR A 48 -2.53 -14.79 -3.43
C THR A 48 -1.34 -14.91 -4.38
N TYR A 49 -1.46 -15.77 -5.38
CA TYR A 49 -0.39 -16.00 -6.35
C TYR A 49 -0.18 -14.77 -7.25
N GLY A 50 -1.28 -14.17 -7.74
CA GLY A 50 -1.23 -12.98 -8.58
C GLY A 50 -0.58 -11.77 -7.90
N ALA A 51 -0.84 -11.54 -6.61
CA ALA A 51 -0.20 -10.48 -5.85
C ALA A 51 1.32 -10.71 -5.71
N LYS A 52 1.73 -11.96 -5.43
CA LYS A 52 3.14 -12.37 -5.39
C LYS A 52 3.82 -12.20 -6.74
N MET A 53 3.19 -12.64 -7.83
CA MET A 53 3.68 -12.45 -9.19
C MET A 53 3.82 -10.97 -9.55
N ALA A 54 2.88 -10.11 -9.13
CA ALA A 54 2.95 -8.68 -9.39
C ALA A 54 4.19 -8.06 -8.72
N TRP A 55 4.50 -8.44 -7.49
CA TRP A 55 5.75 -8.01 -6.84
C TRP A 55 6.98 -8.58 -7.56
N ARG A 56 7.00 -9.87 -7.90
CA ARG A 56 8.07 -10.51 -8.68
C ARG A 56 8.36 -9.78 -10.00
N ASN A 57 7.32 -9.26 -10.65
CA ASN A 57 7.39 -8.58 -11.93
C ASN A 57 7.53 -7.05 -11.82
N SER A 58 7.66 -6.49 -10.61
CA SER A 58 7.83 -5.05 -10.41
C SER A 58 9.24 -4.58 -10.77
N ASN A 59 9.44 -4.19 -12.03
CA ASN A 59 10.76 -3.85 -12.60
C ASN A 59 11.57 -2.79 -11.83
N LYS A 60 10.88 -1.88 -11.13
CA LYS A 60 11.52 -0.81 -10.32
C LYS A 60 11.81 -1.24 -8.87
N CYS A 61 11.41 -2.43 -8.46
CA CYS A 61 11.64 -2.93 -7.10
C CYS A 61 12.97 -3.70 -7.04
N ILE A 62 13.93 -3.22 -6.24
CA ILE A 62 15.19 -3.93 -6.01
C ILE A 62 15.01 -5.11 -5.04
N GLY A 63 14.05 -5.02 -4.10
CA GLY A 63 13.81 -6.01 -3.04
C GLY A 63 13.02 -7.25 -3.46
N ARG A 64 12.99 -7.62 -4.74
CA ARG A 64 12.14 -8.70 -5.28
C ARG A 64 12.49 -10.11 -4.81
N LEU A 65 13.67 -10.32 -4.22
CA LEU A 65 14.09 -11.64 -3.73
C LEU A 65 13.08 -12.27 -2.76
N PHE A 66 12.35 -11.44 -1.99
CA PHE A 66 11.43 -11.89 -0.95
C PHE A 66 9.98 -12.07 -1.43
N TRP A 67 9.73 -12.04 -2.74
CA TRP A 67 8.38 -12.01 -3.31
C TRP A 67 7.46 -13.14 -2.80
N GLU A 68 8.00 -14.33 -2.58
CA GLU A 68 7.24 -15.48 -2.07
C GLU A 68 6.76 -15.32 -0.62
N ARG A 69 7.43 -14.46 0.15
CA ARG A 69 7.15 -14.20 1.57
C ARG A 69 6.06 -13.16 1.78
N LEU A 70 5.54 -12.54 0.72
CA LEU A 70 4.42 -11.61 0.82
C LEU A 70 3.25 -12.31 1.52
N ALA A 71 2.79 -11.73 2.61
CA ALA A 71 1.55 -12.13 3.25
C ALA A 71 0.39 -11.30 2.67
N ILE A 72 -0.72 -11.97 2.36
CA ILE A 72 -1.87 -11.37 1.66
C ILE A 72 -3.03 -11.34 2.64
N ASN A 73 -3.70 -10.19 2.73
CA ASN A 73 -5.01 -10.04 3.34
C ASN A 73 -6.07 -9.87 2.24
N ASP A 74 -6.98 -10.82 2.14
CA ASP A 74 -8.12 -10.73 1.22
C ASP A 74 -9.25 -9.95 1.87
N ALA A 75 -9.30 -8.65 1.59
CA ALA A 75 -10.26 -7.69 2.12
C ALA A 75 -11.33 -7.30 1.07
N ARG A 76 -11.51 -8.12 0.02
CA ARG A 76 -12.46 -7.82 -1.07
C ARG A 76 -13.92 -7.74 -0.62
N HIS A 77 -14.22 -8.33 0.53
CA HIS A 77 -15.56 -8.36 1.14
C HIS A 77 -15.87 -7.13 1.99
N ILE A 78 -14.86 -6.34 2.40
CA ILE A 78 -15.01 -5.21 3.31
C ILE A 78 -15.77 -4.07 2.61
N LYS A 79 -16.88 -3.66 3.23
CA LYS A 79 -17.74 -2.56 2.77
C LYS A 79 -18.04 -1.55 3.87
N GLU A 80 -18.00 -1.98 5.13
CA GLU A 80 -18.32 -1.14 6.27
C GLU A 80 -17.10 -0.35 6.76
N GLU A 81 -17.35 0.83 7.31
CA GLU A 81 -16.31 1.78 7.74
C GLU A 81 -15.43 1.23 8.85
N ASN A 82 -16.05 0.61 9.86
CA ASN A 82 -15.32 0.05 10.99
C ASN A 82 -14.41 -1.11 10.54
N GLU A 83 -14.91 -2.01 9.70
CA GLU A 83 -14.11 -3.11 9.15
C GLU A 83 -12.93 -2.60 8.31
N PHE A 84 -13.16 -1.54 7.52
CA PHE A 84 -12.11 -0.89 6.76
C PHE A 84 -11.02 -0.31 7.66
N ILE A 85 -11.38 0.48 8.67
CA ILE A 85 -10.43 1.06 9.63
C ILE A 85 -9.68 -0.04 10.40
N GLU A 86 -10.38 -1.08 10.85
CA GLU A 86 -9.78 -2.22 11.54
C GLU A 86 -8.77 -2.94 10.66
N SER A 87 -9.10 -3.15 9.37
CA SER A 87 -8.18 -3.79 8.44
C SER A 87 -6.92 -2.94 8.14
N ILE A 88 -7.04 -1.61 8.15
CA ILE A 88 -5.89 -0.69 8.08
C ILE A 88 -5.02 -0.78 9.34
N ASN A 89 -5.63 -0.70 10.53
CA ASN A 89 -4.90 -0.84 11.80
C ASN A 89 -4.20 -2.22 11.89
N HIS A 90 -4.87 -3.27 11.43
CA HIS A 90 -4.29 -4.61 11.34
C HIS A 90 -3.07 -4.64 10.41
N HIS A 91 -3.17 -4.01 9.23
CA HIS A 91 -2.03 -3.87 8.32
C HIS A 91 -0.85 -3.19 9.00
N LEU A 92 -1.06 -2.02 9.63
CA LEU A 92 -0.01 -1.27 10.33
C LEU A 92 0.69 -2.12 11.39
N SER A 93 -0.09 -2.79 12.24
CA SER A 93 0.44 -3.63 13.33
C SER A 93 1.19 -4.85 12.80
N TYR A 94 0.58 -5.60 11.88
CA TYR A 94 1.16 -6.81 11.30
C TYR A 94 2.44 -6.53 10.53
N ALA A 95 2.44 -5.47 9.71
CA ALA A 95 3.60 -5.07 8.92
C ALA A 95 4.74 -4.60 9.81
N THR A 96 4.45 -3.82 10.86
CA THR A 96 5.46 -3.29 11.78
C THR A 96 6.12 -4.40 12.59
N ASN A 97 5.35 -5.34 13.13
CA ASN A 97 5.84 -6.52 13.87
C ASN A 97 6.98 -6.17 14.86
N ASN A 98 6.75 -5.15 15.69
CA ASN A 98 7.72 -4.62 16.67
C ASN A 98 9.08 -4.20 16.08
N GLY A 99 9.16 -3.86 14.80
CA GLY A 99 10.37 -3.49 14.08
C GLY A 99 10.98 -4.62 13.24
N ARG A 100 10.49 -5.87 13.37
CA ARG A 100 10.85 -6.97 12.47
C ARG A 100 9.91 -6.98 11.27
N ILE A 101 10.03 -5.95 10.44
CA ILE A 101 9.06 -5.60 9.39
C ILE A 101 8.76 -6.81 8.50
N LYS A 102 7.46 -7.03 8.24
CA LYS A 102 6.97 -8.10 7.36
C LYS A 102 6.41 -7.51 6.06
N PRO A 103 6.65 -8.13 4.90
CA PRO A 103 6.02 -7.71 3.65
C PRO A 103 4.56 -8.14 3.65
N TYR A 104 3.65 -7.17 3.51
CA TYR A 104 2.21 -7.39 3.58
C TYR A 104 1.48 -6.62 2.49
N ILE A 105 0.34 -7.15 2.05
CA ILE A 105 -0.57 -6.46 1.14
C ILE A 105 -2.00 -6.71 1.60
N THR A 106 -2.83 -5.67 1.60
CA THR A 106 -4.27 -5.79 1.82
C THR A 106 -4.98 -5.44 0.54
N ILE A 107 -5.81 -6.35 0.03
CA ILE A 107 -6.45 -6.19 -1.27
C ILE A 107 -7.95 -6.02 -1.06
N TYR A 108 -8.46 -4.82 -1.38
CA TYR A 108 -9.88 -4.52 -1.34
C TYR A 108 -10.58 -4.87 -2.66
N ALA A 109 -11.86 -4.53 -2.77
CA ALA A 109 -12.69 -4.89 -3.92
C ALA A 109 -12.07 -4.45 -5.27
N GLN A 110 -12.32 -5.24 -6.32
CA GLN A 110 -11.93 -4.90 -7.69
C GLN A 110 -12.75 -3.73 -8.23
N SER A 111 -12.26 -3.06 -9.28
CA SER A 111 -12.87 -1.84 -9.83
C SER A 111 -14.33 -1.97 -10.27
N GLU A 112 -14.77 -3.17 -10.65
CA GLU A 112 -16.14 -3.48 -11.04
C GLU A 112 -17.08 -3.69 -9.83
N ALA A 113 -16.54 -3.72 -8.61
CA ALA A 113 -17.26 -3.83 -7.36
C ALA A 113 -17.09 -2.55 -6.51
N GLN A 114 -18.07 -2.29 -5.65
CA GLN A 114 -18.00 -1.19 -4.70
C GLN A 114 -17.01 -1.52 -3.58
N GLY A 115 -16.02 -0.65 -3.35
CA GLY A 115 -15.02 -0.80 -2.30
C GLY A 115 -14.43 0.53 -1.82
N PRO A 116 -13.65 0.50 -0.73
CA PRO A 116 -13.00 1.69 -0.19
C PRO A 116 -11.98 2.27 -1.15
N LYS A 117 -11.81 3.59 -1.11
CA LYS A 117 -10.74 4.34 -1.79
C LYS A 117 -9.83 4.98 -0.74
N ILE A 118 -8.52 4.92 -0.97
CA ILE A 118 -7.51 5.63 -0.18
C ILE A 118 -6.93 6.77 -1.02
N PHE A 119 -6.70 7.93 -0.41
CA PHE A 119 -6.14 9.09 -1.09
C PHE A 119 -4.66 9.30 -0.79
N ASN A 120 -4.15 8.77 0.31
CA ASN A 120 -2.75 8.90 0.70
C ASN A 120 -1.81 8.21 -0.30
N HIS A 121 -0.62 8.79 -0.52
CA HIS A 121 0.45 8.15 -1.28
C HIS A 121 1.02 6.90 -0.58
N GLN A 122 1.24 7.02 0.72
CA GLN A 122 1.50 5.91 1.63
C GLN A 122 0.60 6.05 2.86
N LEU A 123 0.26 4.94 3.53
CA LEU A 123 -0.56 5.01 4.74
C LEU A 123 0.09 5.88 5.82
N ILE A 124 1.42 5.80 5.93
CA ILE A 124 2.20 6.62 6.85
C ILE A 124 3.03 7.60 6.03
N ARG A 125 2.75 8.89 6.20
CA ARG A 125 3.53 10.01 5.65
C ARG A 125 3.54 11.15 6.64
N TYR A 126 4.57 11.99 6.56
CA TYR A 126 4.57 13.26 7.25
C TYR A 126 3.88 14.33 6.40
N ALA A 127 3.16 15.24 7.05
CA ALA A 127 2.49 16.36 6.43
C ALA A 127 3.48 17.31 5.75
N GLY A 128 3.00 18.07 4.78
CA GLY A 128 3.74 19.08 4.04
C GLY A 128 3.05 20.43 4.12
N TYR A 129 3.67 21.38 4.81
CA TYR A 129 3.18 22.75 4.94
C TYR A 129 3.97 23.71 4.02
N GLU A 130 3.60 24.98 4.03
CA GLU A 130 4.33 26.03 3.30
C GLU A 130 5.78 26.16 3.82
N HIS A 131 5.95 26.11 5.15
CA HIS A 131 7.21 26.42 5.83
C HIS A 131 7.84 25.25 6.61
N ALA A 132 7.21 24.07 6.61
CA ALA A 132 7.66 22.89 7.35
C ALA A 132 7.14 21.60 6.68
N GLY A 133 7.62 20.46 7.17
CA GLY A 133 7.15 19.15 6.71
C GLY A 133 7.74 18.69 5.38
N ASP A 134 7.09 17.72 4.75
CA ASP A 134 7.49 17.10 3.50
C ASP A 134 6.78 17.76 2.30
N PRO A 135 7.48 18.53 1.44
CA PRO A 135 6.84 19.25 0.33
C PRO A 135 6.06 18.35 -0.65
N SER A 136 6.43 17.06 -0.74
CA SER A 136 5.73 16.11 -1.62
C SER A 136 4.32 15.74 -1.15
N GLU A 137 3.96 16.07 0.09
CA GLU A 137 2.65 15.77 0.68
C GLU A 137 1.77 17.01 0.85
N ARG A 138 2.15 18.15 0.26
CA ARG A 138 1.37 19.40 0.37
C ARG A 138 -0.08 19.26 -0.08
N GLU A 139 -0.32 18.62 -1.22
CA GLU A 139 -1.68 18.43 -1.74
C GLU A 139 -2.53 17.56 -0.80
N ILE A 140 -1.95 16.47 -0.27
CA ILE A 140 -2.64 15.59 0.68
C ILE A 140 -2.87 16.29 2.02
N THR A 141 -1.93 17.12 2.46
CA THR A 141 -2.05 17.91 3.69
C THR A 141 -3.16 18.94 3.58
N GLN A 142 -3.23 19.66 2.46
CA GLN A 142 -4.32 20.60 2.17
C GLN A 142 -5.69 19.90 2.12
N LEU A 143 -5.74 18.68 1.56
CA LEU A 143 -6.96 17.87 1.59
C LEU A 143 -7.34 17.49 3.03
N ALA A 144 -6.38 17.07 3.86
CA ALA A 144 -6.62 16.76 5.26
C ALA A 144 -7.16 17.98 6.02
N GLU A 145 -6.52 19.15 5.86
CA GLU A 145 -6.94 20.41 6.48
C GLU A 145 -8.33 20.84 6.02
N HIS A 146 -8.65 20.68 4.73
CA HIS A 146 -9.98 20.95 4.19
C HIS A 146 -11.07 20.07 4.80
N LEU A 147 -10.75 18.81 5.12
CA LEU A 147 -11.65 17.88 5.80
C LEU A 147 -11.76 18.16 7.32
N GLY A 148 -10.97 19.10 7.84
CA GLY A 148 -11.00 19.54 9.24
C GLY A 148 -9.91 18.95 10.12
N TRP A 149 -8.97 18.17 9.57
CA TRP A 149 -7.79 17.72 10.31
C TRP A 149 -6.87 18.91 10.63
N ARG A 150 -6.19 18.85 11.77
CA ARG A 150 -5.21 19.87 12.18
C ARG A 150 -4.00 19.20 12.80
N GLY A 151 -2.85 19.34 12.13
CA GLY A 151 -1.56 18.92 12.69
C GLY A 151 -1.00 19.93 13.70
N GLU A 152 0.17 19.59 14.27
CA GLU A 152 0.91 20.45 15.21
C GLU A 152 1.76 21.51 14.49
N GLY A 153 1.89 21.40 13.16
CA GLY A 153 2.70 22.29 12.31
C GLY A 153 4.19 21.93 12.34
N THR A 154 4.56 20.71 12.73
CA THR A 154 5.97 20.31 12.83
C THR A 154 6.52 19.77 11.51
N HIS A 155 7.82 19.50 11.47
CA HIS A 155 8.44 18.79 10.33
C HIS A 155 7.96 17.34 10.18
N PHE A 156 7.36 16.74 11.21
CA PHE A 156 7.10 15.31 11.25
C PHE A 156 5.69 14.98 11.79
N ASP A 157 4.71 15.80 11.45
CA ASP A 157 3.30 15.50 11.76
C ASP A 157 2.84 14.32 10.91
N VAL A 158 2.42 13.22 11.51
CA VAL A 158 1.89 12.07 10.76
C VAL A 158 0.51 12.43 10.20
N LEU A 159 0.37 12.32 8.87
CA LEU A 159 -0.92 12.54 8.20
C LEU A 159 -1.95 11.47 8.61
N PRO A 160 -3.24 11.84 8.70
CA PRO A 160 -4.30 10.87 8.91
C PRO A 160 -4.50 10.01 7.66
N LEU A 161 -5.12 8.85 7.82
CA LEU A 161 -5.72 8.13 6.69
C LEU A 161 -6.81 9.02 6.09
N ILE A 162 -6.78 9.25 4.78
CA ILE A 162 -7.86 9.91 4.03
C ILE A 162 -8.49 8.87 3.12
N TYR A 163 -9.80 8.67 3.27
CA TYR A 163 -10.51 7.59 2.59
C TYR A 163 -11.93 7.98 2.21
N GLN A 164 -12.52 7.18 1.33
CA GLN A 164 -13.92 7.29 0.93
C GLN A 164 -14.51 5.90 0.74
N LEU A 165 -15.64 5.66 1.39
CA LEU A 165 -16.48 4.50 1.11
C LEU A 165 -17.47 4.77 -0.04
N PRO A 166 -17.95 3.72 -0.72
CA PRO A 166 -18.92 3.86 -1.81
C PRO A 166 -20.15 4.67 -1.41
N ASN A 167 -20.44 5.76 -2.11
CA ASN A 167 -21.56 6.68 -1.84
C ASN A 167 -21.47 7.48 -0.53
N HIS A 168 -20.31 7.50 0.13
CA HIS A 168 -20.05 8.36 1.29
C HIS A 168 -19.18 9.57 0.91
N GLN A 169 -19.19 10.58 1.78
CA GLN A 169 -18.24 11.70 1.71
C GLN A 169 -16.82 11.20 2.00
N VAL A 170 -15.82 11.96 1.53
CA VAL A 170 -14.42 11.75 1.93
C VAL A 170 -14.29 12.05 3.42
N LYS A 171 -13.57 11.21 4.15
CA LYS A 171 -13.31 11.33 5.58
C LYS A 171 -11.83 11.15 5.86
N PHE A 172 -11.42 11.51 7.07
CA PHE A 172 -10.11 11.16 7.59
C PHE A 172 -10.23 10.34 8.88
N TYR A 173 -9.17 9.59 9.20
CA TYR A 173 -9.01 8.84 10.43
C TYR A 173 -7.58 9.01 10.96
N GLU A 174 -7.45 9.49 12.19
CA GLU A 174 -6.17 9.60 12.87
C GLU A 174 -5.76 8.26 13.47
N TYR A 175 -4.54 7.83 13.17
CA TYR A 175 -4.01 6.58 13.70
C TYR A 175 -3.75 6.68 15.21
N PRO A 176 -3.98 5.60 15.98
CA PRO A 176 -3.43 5.47 17.32
C PRO A 176 -1.90 5.63 17.26
N LYS A 177 -1.34 6.49 18.12
CA LYS A 177 0.09 6.85 18.09
C LYS A 177 1.01 5.62 18.26
N ASP A 178 0.56 4.61 18.99
CA ASP A 178 1.28 3.36 19.23
C ASP A 178 1.38 2.44 18.01
N LEU A 179 0.54 2.62 16.99
CA LEU A 179 0.64 1.89 15.72
C LEU A 179 1.73 2.45 14.79
N ILE A 180 2.19 3.67 15.04
CA ILE A 180 3.18 4.34 14.19
C ILE A 180 4.55 4.28 14.85
N LYS A 181 5.40 3.38 14.35
CA LYS A 181 6.78 3.28 14.81
C LYS A 181 7.66 4.28 14.05
N GLU A 182 8.23 5.24 14.78
CA GLU A 182 9.26 6.16 14.29
C GLU A 182 10.65 5.75 14.79
N VAL A 183 11.69 6.19 14.08
CA VAL A 183 13.10 6.00 14.43
C VAL A 183 13.80 7.35 14.40
N ASP A 184 14.35 7.76 15.55
CA ASP A 184 15.19 8.95 15.65
C ASP A 184 16.54 8.72 14.96
N ILE A 185 16.98 9.70 14.19
CA ILE A 185 18.24 9.65 13.46
C ILE A 185 19.35 10.19 14.36
N THR A 186 20.29 9.32 14.68
CA THR A 186 21.48 9.64 15.47
C THR A 186 22.74 9.20 14.73
N HIS A 187 23.91 9.70 15.15
CA HIS A 187 25.18 9.31 14.55
C HIS A 187 26.22 8.99 15.62
N ALA A 188 26.74 7.75 15.61
CA ALA A 188 27.65 7.24 16.63
C ALA A 188 28.91 8.10 16.82
N HIS A 189 29.46 8.66 15.74
CA HIS A 189 30.65 9.52 15.78
C HIS A 189 30.34 11.02 15.77
N TYR A 190 29.07 11.42 15.58
CA TYR A 190 28.67 12.82 15.49
C TYR A 190 27.42 13.08 16.35
N PRO A 191 27.56 13.16 17.69
CA PRO A 191 26.42 13.27 18.62
C PRO A 191 25.52 14.49 18.38
N ASN A 192 26.05 15.56 17.76
CA ASN A 192 25.25 16.74 17.43
C ASN A 192 24.14 16.48 16.39
N VAL A 193 24.19 15.36 15.65
CA VAL A 193 23.12 14.98 14.71
C VAL A 193 21.78 14.78 15.44
N GLU A 194 21.80 14.23 16.66
CA GLU A 194 20.57 14.04 17.46
C GLU A 194 19.84 15.37 17.73
N LYS A 195 20.60 16.47 17.88
CA LYS A 195 20.03 17.81 18.12
C LYS A 195 19.26 18.37 16.93
N LEU A 196 19.41 17.78 15.73
CA LEU A 196 18.63 18.15 14.56
C LEU A 196 17.18 17.65 14.65
N GLY A 197 16.90 16.68 15.53
CA GLY A 197 15.55 16.15 15.74
C GLY A 197 14.99 15.38 14.54
N TYR A 198 15.85 14.91 13.63
CA TYR A 198 15.42 14.15 12.46
C TYR A 198 14.91 12.78 12.87
N LYS A 199 13.80 12.36 12.27
CA LYS A 199 13.23 11.04 12.46
C LYS A 199 12.54 10.55 11.19
N TRP A 200 12.31 9.25 11.11
CA TRP A 200 11.54 8.67 10.02
C TRP A 200 10.67 7.50 10.50
N TYR A 201 9.51 7.31 9.87
CA TYR A 201 8.63 6.19 10.16
C TYR A 201 9.22 4.87 9.63
N ALA A 202 8.96 3.76 10.33
CA ALA A 202 9.66 2.50 10.09
C ALA A 202 9.21 1.77 8.81
N VAL A 203 7.91 1.84 8.47
CA VAL A 203 7.32 0.99 7.42
C VAL A 203 6.81 1.83 6.24
N PRO A 204 7.37 1.66 5.01
CA PRO A 204 6.84 2.29 3.81
C PRO A 204 5.65 1.50 3.25
N ILE A 205 4.42 1.97 3.48
CA ILE A 205 3.20 1.29 3.02
C ILE A 205 2.59 2.08 1.86
N ILE A 206 2.91 1.71 0.62
CA ILE A 206 2.39 2.37 -0.59
C ILE A 206 0.90 2.09 -0.74
N SER A 207 0.11 3.14 -1.01
CA SER A 207 -1.36 3.05 -1.08
C SER A 207 -1.99 3.75 -2.29
N ASN A 208 -1.19 4.21 -3.25
CA ASN A 208 -1.64 4.95 -4.44
C ASN A 208 -1.35 4.23 -5.78
N MET A 209 -1.24 2.90 -5.75
CA MET A 209 -0.98 2.09 -6.93
C MET A 209 -2.08 1.06 -7.15
N ASP A 210 -2.39 0.79 -8.41
CA ASP A 210 -3.26 -0.32 -8.79
C ASP A 210 -2.50 -1.66 -8.78
N LEU A 211 -3.15 -2.73 -8.35
CA LEU A 211 -2.73 -4.10 -8.63
C LEU A 211 -3.56 -4.66 -9.79
N LYS A 212 -2.89 -5.20 -10.82
CA LYS A 212 -3.55 -5.79 -11.99
C LYS A 212 -3.20 -7.27 -12.10
N ILE A 213 -4.22 -8.13 -12.06
CA ILE A 213 -4.08 -9.60 -12.13
C ILE A 213 -5.10 -10.11 -13.14
N GLY A 214 -4.64 -10.85 -14.16
CA GLY A 214 -5.54 -11.50 -15.13
C GLY A 214 -6.53 -10.56 -15.86
N GLY A 215 -6.26 -9.26 -15.90
CA GLY A 215 -7.16 -8.27 -16.49
C GLY A 215 -8.14 -7.62 -15.52
N ILE A 216 -8.23 -8.08 -14.28
CA ILE A 216 -8.91 -7.38 -13.17
C ILE A 216 -7.97 -6.30 -12.61
N THR A 217 -8.56 -5.17 -12.21
CA THR A 217 -7.85 -4.08 -11.52
C THR A 217 -8.36 -3.99 -10.09
N TYR A 218 -7.44 -3.98 -9.14
CA TYR A 218 -7.70 -3.69 -7.73
C TYR A 218 -7.11 -2.31 -7.43
N PRO A 219 -7.96 -1.27 -7.31
CA PRO A 219 -7.52 0.11 -7.21
C PRO A 219 -7.03 0.49 -5.81
N THR A 220 -7.45 -0.25 -4.78
CA THR A 220 -7.07 0.00 -3.40
C THR A 220 -6.35 -1.22 -2.86
N VAL A 221 -5.03 -1.14 -2.80
CA VAL A 221 -4.16 -2.27 -2.42
C VAL A 221 -2.96 -1.81 -1.59
N PRO A 222 -3.11 -1.27 -0.37
CA PRO A 222 -1.95 -0.89 0.42
C PRO A 222 -0.99 -2.08 0.59
N PHE A 223 0.29 -1.86 0.30
CA PHE A 223 1.33 -2.88 0.42
C PHE A 223 2.64 -2.29 0.95
N ASN A 224 3.43 -3.12 1.61
CA ASN A 224 4.70 -2.70 2.20
C ASN A 224 5.83 -3.71 2.01
N GLY A 225 7.04 -3.18 2.09
CA GLY A 225 8.26 -3.90 2.42
C GLY A 225 8.94 -3.21 3.58
N TRP A 226 10.26 -3.11 3.52
CA TRP A 226 11.07 -2.28 4.41
C TRP A 226 11.98 -1.37 3.58
N TYR A 227 12.41 -0.27 4.18
CA TYR A 227 13.26 0.70 3.52
C TYR A 227 14.63 0.14 3.14
N MET A 228 15.17 0.67 2.05
CA MET A 228 16.60 0.71 1.76
C MET A 228 17.14 2.10 2.10
N VAL A 229 18.33 2.16 2.70
CA VAL A 229 18.92 3.37 3.31
C VAL A 229 18.82 4.63 2.44
N ASN A 230 19.10 4.53 1.13
CA ASN A 230 19.12 5.69 0.24
C ASN A 230 17.73 6.28 -0.02
N GLU A 231 16.65 5.53 0.20
CA GLU A 231 15.29 6.08 0.11
C GLU A 231 15.09 7.20 1.14
N ILE A 232 15.62 7.02 2.36
CA ILE A 232 15.52 8.01 3.42
C ILE A 232 16.69 9.01 3.32
N ALA A 233 17.92 8.50 3.46
CA ALA A 233 19.10 9.32 3.68
C ALA A 233 19.54 10.14 2.47
N VAL A 234 19.08 9.79 1.26
CA VAL A 234 19.37 10.54 0.04
C VAL A 234 18.08 11.17 -0.47
N ARG A 235 17.09 10.37 -0.86
CA ARG A 235 15.91 10.90 -1.55
C ARG A 235 15.03 11.74 -0.63
N ASN A 236 14.65 11.24 0.54
CA ASN A 236 13.75 11.97 1.43
C ASN A 236 14.43 13.16 2.10
N PHE A 237 15.65 12.98 2.63
CA PHE A 237 16.33 14.04 3.38
C PHE A 237 17.06 15.06 2.51
N THR A 238 17.60 14.68 1.34
CA THR A 238 18.53 15.57 0.62
C THR A 238 18.00 16.16 -0.67
N ASP A 239 16.97 15.57 -1.28
CA ASP A 239 16.42 16.13 -2.52
C ASP A 239 15.89 17.57 -2.26
N THR A 240 16.21 18.50 -3.16
CA THR A 240 15.88 19.93 -3.03
C THR A 240 14.38 20.24 -3.03
N TYR A 241 13.58 19.30 -3.55
CA TYR A 241 12.12 19.35 -3.55
C TYR A 241 11.49 18.49 -2.44
N ARG A 242 12.31 18.00 -1.49
CA ARG A 242 11.90 17.26 -0.29
C ARG A 242 12.34 18.05 0.94
N TYR A 243 12.92 17.40 1.95
CA TYR A 243 13.35 18.10 3.17
C TYR A 243 14.55 19.03 2.96
N ASN A 244 15.36 18.78 1.92
CA ASN A 244 16.53 19.59 1.58
C ASN A 244 17.43 19.91 2.81
N PHE A 245 17.75 18.90 3.60
CA PHE A 245 18.58 19.05 4.81
C PHE A 245 20.07 19.22 4.52
N LEU A 246 20.48 19.14 3.24
CA LEU A 246 21.84 19.51 2.86
C LEU A 246 21.96 21.04 2.73
N PRO A 247 23.10 21.62 3.16
CA PRO A 247 23.38 23.04 3.01
C PRO A 247 23.63 23.45 1.55
#